data_AF-A0A961B0U5-F1
#
_entry.id   AF-A0A961B0U5-F1
#
_cell.length_a   1.000
_cell.length_b   1.000
_cell.length_c   1.000
_cell.angle_alpha   90.00
_cell.angle_beta   90.00
_cell.angle_gamma   90.00
#
_symmetry.space_group_name_H-M   'P 1'
#
loop_
_entity.id
_entity.type
_entity.pdbx_description
1 polymer ?
#
loop_
_entity_poly.entity_id
_entity_poly.type
_entity_poly.pdbx_seq_one_letter_code
_entity_poly.pdbx_strand_id
1 'polypeptide(L)'
;MKIRRLPLLPVASLAVGLCLVPFAGRGADLKPEESAFFEAKVRPLLVKHCYECHSRDAEKIKGGLVLDTREGWMAGGDSGEVIEPGKPEKSLLVETIHHG
;
A
#
# COMPACT_ATOMS: atom_id res chain seq x y z
N MET A 1 -26.94 -48.50 -40.68
CA MET A 1 -27.81 -47.31 -40.73
C MET A 1 -28.05 -46.74 -39.32
N LYS A 2 -27.19 -45.82 -38.85
CA LYS A 2 -27.55 -44.64 -38.04
C LYS A 2 -26.27 -43.88 -37.67
N ILE A 3 -25.95 -42.91 -38.52
CA ILE A 3 -24.84 -41.97 -38.37
C ILE A 3 -25.30 -40.98 -37.31
N ARG A 4 -24.67 -40.98 -36.12
CA ARG A 4 -24.98 -40.02 -35.05
C ARG A 4 -24.36 -38.68 -35.44
N ARG A 5 -25.20 -37.73 -35.90
CA ARG A 5 -24.79 -36.35 -36.14
C ARG A 5 -24.72 -35.63 -34.81
N LEU A 6 -23.53 -35.23 -34.39
CA LEU A 6 -23.33 -34.39 -33.22
C LEU A 6 -23.66 -32.94 -33.61
N PRO A 7 -24.53 -32.23 -32.89
CA PRO A 7 -24.82 -30.83 -33.21
C PRO A 7 -23.61 -29.98 -32.82
N LEU A 8 -23.03 -29.28 -33.80
CA LEU A 8 -22.09 -28.19 -33.55
C LEU A 8 -22.82 -27.11 -32.76
N LEU A 9 -22.46 -26.95 -31.48
CA LEU A 9 -22.78 -25.75 -30.72
C LEU A 9 -21.99 -24.58 -31.33
N PRO A 10 -22.62 -23.43 -31.63
CA PRO A 10 -21.87 -22.26 -32.04
C PRO A 10 -21.04 -21.82 -30.84
N VAL A 11 -19.72 -21.81 -31.00
CA VAL A 11 -18.80 -21.19 -30.04
C VAL A 11 -19.13 -19.70 -30.08
N ALA A 12 -20.00 -19.27 -29.17
CA ALA A 12 -20.39 -17.88 -29.01
C ALA A 12 -19.13 -17.06 -28.72
N SER A 13 -18.84 -16.15 -29.65
CA SER A 13 -17.68 -15.27 -29.67
C SER A 13 -17.39 -14.68 -28.29
N LEU A 14 -16.23 -15.02 -27.74
CA LEU A 14 -15.67 -14.37 -26.57
C LEU A 14 -15.26 -12.95 -27.01
N ALA A 15 -16.18 -12.00 -26.92
CA ALA A 15 -15.84 -10.59 -26.99
C ALA A 15 -15.08 -10.24 -25.71
N VAL A 16 -13.76 -10.44 -25.73
CA VAL A 16 -12.84 -9.91 -24.73
C VAL A 16 -12.89 -8.39 -24.87
N GLY A 17 -13.82 -7.78 -24.14
CA GLY A 17 -13.87 -6.33 -23.99
C GLY A 17 -12.58 -5.87 -23.35
N LEU A 18 -11.72 -5.25 -24.16
CA LEU A 18 -10.53 -4.55 -23.73
C LEU A 18 -10.97 -3.36 -22.85
N CYS A 19 -11.21 -3.64 -21.57
CA CYS A 19 -11.38 -2.64 -20.55
C CYS A 19 -10.02 -1.97 -20.32
N LEU A 20 -9.71 -0.97 -21.15
CA LEU A 20 -8.69 0.04 -20.87
C LEU A 20 -9.22 0.89 -19.71
N VAL A 21 -9.22 0.33 -18.50
CA VAL A 21 -9.39 1.13 -17.29
C VAL A 21 -8.02 1.78 -17.07
N PRO A 22 -7.87 3.11 -17.22
CA PRO A 22 -6.63 3.75 -16.84
C PRO A 22 -6.46 3.55 -15.34
N PHE A 23 -5.44 2.78 -14.95
CA PHE A 23 -5.01 2.65 -13.57
C PHE A 23 -4.36 3.98 -13.16
N ALA A 24 -5.19 5.00 -12.93
CA ALA A 24 -4.77 6.25 -12.33
C ALA A 24 -4.61 6.02 -10.82
N GLY A 25 -3.54 5.31 -10.45
CA GLY A 25 -3.05 5.30 -9.08
C GLY A 25 -2.68 6.74 -8.74
N ARG A 26 -3.51 7.41 -7.95
CA ARG A 26 -3.29 8.80 -7.54
C ARG A 26 -2.22 8.83 -6.45
N GLY A 27 -0.96 8.64 -6.83
CA GLY A 27 0.16 9.11 -6.04
C GLY A 27 0.16 10.64 -6.13
N ALA A 28 0.09 11.33 -5.00
CA ALA A 28 0.42 12.74 -5.00
C ALA A 28 1.89 12.86 -5.43
N ASP A 29 2.17 13.55 -6.53
CA ASP A 29 3.52 13.99 -6.87
C ASP A 29 3.99 14.90 -5.73
N LEU A 30 4.81 14.35 -4.84
CA LEU A 30 5.45 15.11 -3.77
C LEU A 30 6.35 16.15 -4.43
N LYS A 31 6.27 17.40 -3.96
CA LYS A 31 7.19 18.41 -4.44
C LYS A 31 8.61 18.04 -4.03
N PRO A 32 9.65 18.39 -4.82
CA PRO A 32 11.03 18.08 -4.48
C PRO A 32 11.43 18.54 -3.08
N GLU A 33 10.94 19.71 -2.64
CA GLU A 33 11.19 20.23 -1.29
C GLU A 33 10.58 19.36 -0.17
N GLU A 34 9.42 18.75 -0.39
CA GLU A 34 8.73 17.91 0.59
C GLU A 34 9.47 16.58 0.77
N SER A 35 9.91 15.98 -0.35
CA SER A 35 10.75 14.78 -0.32
C SER A 35 12.09 15.05 0.38
N ALA A 36 12.75 16.17 0.05
CA ALA A 36 14.00 16.56 0.69
C ALA A 36 13.83 16.78 2.20
N PHE A 37 12.73 17.41 2.62
CA PHE A 37 12.41 17.57 4.04
C PHE A 37 12.19 16.22 4.73
N PHE A 38 11.42 15.31 4.13
CA PHE A 38 11.19 13.98 4.69
C PHE A 38 12.50 13.23 4.92
N GLU A 39 13.36 13.19 3.90
CA GLU A 39 14.65 12.50 3.96
C GLU A 39 15.61 13.14 4.99
N ALA A 40 15.62 14.47 5.09
CA ALA A 40 16.55 15.17 5.98
C ALA A 40 16.07 15.26 7.43
N LYS A 41 14.75 15.24 7.69
CA LYS A 41 14.16 15.55 8.99
C LYS A 41 13.32 14.42 9.59
N VAL A 42 12.60 13.68 8.76
CA VAL A 42 11.66 12.65 9.24
C VAL A 42 12.32 11.27 9.27
N ARG A 43 12.88 10.81 8.15
CA ARG A 43 13.50 9.47 8.05
C ARG A 43 14.56 9.21 9.13
N PRO A 44 15.47 10.15 9.48
CA PRO A 44 16.48 9.89 10.51
C PRO A 44 15.88 9.61 11.89
N LEU A 45 14.73 10.22 12.21
CA LEU A 45 14.02 9.95 13.46
C LEU A 45 13.41 8.55 13.45
N LEU A 46 12.79 8.14 12.34
CA LEU A 46 12.22 6.80 12.19
C LEU A 46 13.31 5.71 12.26
N VAL A 47 14.45 5.93 11.61
CA VAL A 47 15.61 5.03 11.69
C VAL A 47 16.07 4.86 13.13
N LYS A 48 16.20 5.98 13.86
CA LYS A 48 16.74 5.97 15.22
C LYS A 48 15.78 5.38 16.25
N HIS A 49 14.48 5.59 16.08
CA HIS A 49 13.50 5.34 17.14
C HIS A 49 12.47 4.25 16.82
N CYS A 50 12.29 3.89 15.54
CA CYS A 50 11.19 3.02 15.12
C CYS A 50 11.65 1.76 14.38
N TYR A 51 12.66 1.88 13.51
CA TYR A 51 13.04 0.82 12.58
C TYR A 51 13.62 -0.43 13.24
N GLU A 52 14.14 -0.35 14.45
CA GLU A 52 14.58 -1.53 15.21
C GLU A 52 13.47 -2.60 15.32
N CYS A 53 12.20 -2.18 15.37
CA CYS A 53 11.05 -3.08 15.50
C CYS A 53 10.00 -2.95 14.37
N HIS A 54 10.03 -1.88 13.58
CA HIS A 54 9.01 -1.57 12.57
C HIS A 54 9.62 -1.32 11.18
N SER A 55 10.58 -2.14 10.78
CA SER A 55 11.19 -2.13 9.44
C SER A 55 11.22 -3.54 8.86
N ARG A 56 11.49 -3.65 7.56
CA ARG A 56 11.63 -4.96 6.88
C ARG A 56 12.86 -5.73 7.37
N ASP A 57 13.86 -5.02 7.88
CA ASP A 57 15.12 -5.59 8.37
C ASP A 57 15.09 -5.85 9.89
N ALA A 58 13.97 -5.56 10.57
CA ALA A 58 13.82 -5.85 12.00
C ALA A 58 13.85 -7.36 12.26
N GLU A 59 14.57 -7.79 13.31
CA GLU A 59 14.59 -9.20 13.75
C GLU A 59 13.17 -9.71 14.05
N LYS A 60 12.32 -8.82 14.59
CA LYS A 60 10.90 -9.07 14.80
C LYS A 60 10.09 -7.83 14.47
N ILE A 61 9.19 -7.96 13.50
CA ILE A 61 8.21 -6.92 13.17
C ILE A 61 7.14 -6.88 14.26
N LYS A 62 7.12 -5.82 15.07
CA LYS A 62 6.12 -5.64 16.14
C LYS A 62 4.81 -5.09 15.57
N GLY A 63 3.69 -5.59 16.08
CA GLY A 63 2.35 -5.10 15.74
C GLY A 63 2.00 -5.16 14.24
N GLY A 64 2.66 -6.04 13.47
CA GLY A 64 2.48 -6.17 12.03
C GLY A 64 2.86 -4.92 11.21
N LEU A 65 3.46 -3.90 11.82
CA LEU A 65 3.64 -2.57 11.23
C LEU A 65 5.05 -2.38 10.65
N VAL A 66 5.11 -1.90 9.41
CA VAL A 66 6.34 -1.63 8.65
C VAL A 66 6.36 -0.16 8.19
N LEU A 67 7.37 0.61 8.62
CA LEU A 67 7.45 2.07 8.43
C LEU A 67 8.60 2.51 7.50
N ASP A 68 9.35 1.58 6.93
CA ASP A 68 10.48 1.86 6.02
C ASP A 68 10.10 1.78 4.53
N THR A 69 8.88 1.32 4.20
CA THR A 69 8.36 1.28 2.84
C THR A 69 6.97 1.87 2.73
N ARG A 70 6.70 2.54 1.60
CA ARG A 70 5.40 3.15 1.29
C ARG A 70 4.25 2.15 1.40
N GLU A 71 4.47 0.92 0.96
CA GLU A 71 3.49 -0.16 1.02
C GLU A 71 3.16 -0.53 2.48
N GLY A 72 4.17 -0.55 3.35
CA GLY A 72 3.97 -0.78 4.79
C GLY A 72 3.13 0.31 5.44
N TRP A 73 3.39 1.59 5.10
CA TRP A 73 2.58 2.72 5.54
C TRP A 73 1.10 2.58 5.16
N MET A 74 0.83 2.12 3.93
CA MET A 74 -0.54 1.95 3.43
C MET A 74 -1.23 0.69 3.98
N ALA A 75 -0.46 -0.36 4.27
CA ALA A 75 -1.00 -1.61 4.83
C ALA A 75 -1.43 -1.44 6.29
N GLY A 76 -0.75 -0.58 7.05
CA GLY A 76 -0.98 -0.42 8.48
C GLY A 76 -0.40 -1.58 9.30
N GLY A 77 -0.92 -1.75 10.52
CA GLY A 77 -0.52 -2.83 11.42
C GLY A 77 -1.73 -3.54 12.04
N ASP A 78 -1.50 -4.29 13.10
CA ASP A 78 -2.53 -5.04 13.83
C ASP A 78 -3.62 -4.10 14.42
N SER A 79 -3.28 -2.83 14.64
CA SER A 79 -4.21 -1.78 15.07
C SER A 79 -4.97 -1.09 13.93
N GLY A 80 -4.77 -1.53 12.69
CA GLY A 80 -5.40 -0.95 11.49
C GLY A 80 -4.53 0.11 10.81
N GLU A 81 -5.20 1.08 10.17
CA GLU A 81 -4.56 2.20 9.47
C GLU A 81 -3.76 3.09 10.43
N VAL A 82 -2.54 3.43 10.05
CA VAL A 82 -1.58 4.13 10.93
C VAL A 82 -1.35 5.60 10.54
N ILE A 83 -1.58 5.94 9.26
CA ILE A 83 -1.52 7.30 8.73
C ILE A 83 -2.79 7.60 7.94
N GLU A 84 -3.44 8.72 8.28
CA GLU A 84 -4.44 9.35 7.42
C GLU A 84 -3.81 10.57 6.71
N PRO A 85 -3.58 10.51 5.38
CA PRO A 85 -2.88 11.58 4.65
C PRO A 85 -3.56 12.94 4.80
N GLY A 86 -2.77 13.95 5.19
CA GLY A 86 -3.24 15.33 5.37
C GLY A 86 -4.03 15.58 6.66
N LYS A 87 -4.23 14.58 7.52
CA LYS A 87 -4.94 14.69 8.80
C LYS A 87 -4.11 14.09 9.94
N PRO A 88 -3.02 14.76 10.36
CA PRO A 88 -2.12 14.24 11.38
C PRO A 88 -2.84 13.94 12.71
N GLU A 89 -3.82 14.77 13.09
CA GLU A 89 -4.64 14.58 14.30
C GLU A 89 -5.54 13.35 14.29
N LYS A 90 -5.70 12.69 13.13
CA LYS A 90 -6.43 11.42 12.99
C LYS A 90 -5.52 10.23 12.72
N SER A 91 -4.22 10.48 12.65
CA SER A 91 -3.22 9.45 12.36
C SER A 91 -2.73 8.82 13.65
N LEU A 92 -2.95 7.51 13.82
CA LEU A 92 -2.52 6.76 15.00
C LEU A 92 -1.01 6.89 15.28
N LEU A 93 -0.19 6.99 14.24
CA LEU A 93 1.25 7.22 14.43
C LEU A 93 1.54 8.53 15.17
N VAL A 94 0.87 9.61 14.78
CA VAL A 94 1.10 10.94 15.36
C VAL A 94 0.61 10.97 16.81
N GLU A 95 -0.55 10.36 17.08
CA GLU A 95 -1.05 10.15 18.43
C GLU A 95 -0.04 9.39 19.30
N THR A 96 0.48 8.27 18.80
CA THR A 96 1.46 7.42 19.53
C THR A 96 2.74 8.18 19.86
N ILE A 97 3.25 8.98 18.91
CA ILE A 97 4.47 9.79 19.13
C ILE A 97 4.25 10.85 20.23
N HIS A 98 3.05 11.43 20.33
CA HIS A 98 2.76 12.45 21.35
C HIS A 98 2.58 11.89 22.77
N HIS A 99 2.32 10.59 22.90
CA HIS A 99 2.16 9.92 24.19
C HIS A 99 3.43 9.20 24.69
N GLY A 100 4.48 9.14 23.87
CA GLY A 100 5.76 8.48 24.17
C GLY A 100 6.77 9.34 24.91
#